data_AF-A0A0G1UAN2-F1
#
_entry.id   AF-A0A0G1UAN2-F1
#
_cell.length_a   1.000
_cell.length_b   1.000
_cell.length_c   1.000
_cell.angle_alpha   90.00
_cell.angle_beta   90.00
_cell.angle_gamma   90.00
#
_symmetry.space_group_name_H-M   'P 1'
#
loop_
_entity.id
_entity.type
_entity.pdbx_description
1 polymer ?
#
loop_
_entity_poly.entity_id
_entity_poly.type
_entity_poly.pdbx_seq_one_letter_code
_entity_poly.pdbx_strand_id
1 'polypeptide(L)' 'MEKEKCKKCGSGNIVMVEYDLMHPEHYDGISEIRCNDCGARFGRWSGKELGEGEVEKKGGRK' A
#
# COMPACT_ATOMS: atom_id res chain seq x y z
N MET A 1 -15.05 -14.69 5.30
CA MET A 1 -14.14 -13.83 4.52
C MET A 1 -13.82 -12.63 5.40
N GLU A 2 -12.66 -12.64 6.05
CA GLU A 2 -12.24 -11.52 6.90
C GLU A 2 -11.97 -10.32 6.00
N LYS A 3 -12.60 -9.17 6.30
CA LYS A 3 -12.34 -7.93 5.55
C LYS A 3 -10.99 -7.40 6.02
N GLU A 4 -10.05 -7.20 5.09
CA GLU A 4 -8.79 -6.52 5.35
C GLU A 4 -9.06 -5.15 6.01
N LYS A 5 -8.27 -4.83 7.04
CA LYS A 5 -8.37 -3.60 7.83
C LYS A 5 -7.02 -2.90 7.85
N CYS A 6 -7.05 -1.59 8.06
CA CYS A 6 -5.85 -0.81 8.30
C CYS A 6 -5.09 -1.36 9.51
N LYS A 7 -3.82 -1.74 9.31
CA LYS A 7 -2.96 -2.29 10.37
C LYS A 7 -2.62 -1.28 11.47
N LYS A 8 -2.79 0.03 11.20
CA LYS A 8 -2.49 1.12 12.16
C LYS A 8 -3.70 1.52 13.00
N CYS A 9 -4.88 1.69 12.40
CA CYS A 9 -6.06 2.21 13.11
C CYS A 9 -7.25 1.23 13.16
N GLY A 10 -7.17 0.08 12.49
CA GLY A 10 -8.25 -0.93 12.48
C GLY A 10 -9.45 -0.59 11.60
N SER A 11 -9.46 0.56 10.92
CA SER A 11 -10.55 0.92 9.99
C SER A 11 -10.63 -0.03 8.80
N GLY A 12 -11.84 -0.31 8.33
CA GLY A 12 -12.10 -1.00 7.06
C GLY A 12 -12.13 -0.07 5.85
N ASN A 13 -11.97 1.24 6.02
CA ASN A 13 -11.94 2.22 4.92
C ASN A 13 -10.55 2.25 4.26
N ILE A 14 -10.21 1.15 3.60
CA ILE A 14 -8.96 0.97 2.88
C ILE A 14 -9.20 0.94 1.38
N VAL A 15 -8.23 1.43 0.62
CA VAL A 15 -8.19 1.35 -0.84
C VAL A 15 -6.88 0.71 -1.27
N MET A 16 -6.94 0.01 -2.39
CA MET A 16 -5.79 -0.61 -3.02
C MET A 16 -5.29 0.34 -4.12
N VAL A 17 -4.00 0.65 -4.08
CA VAL A 17 -3.37 1.66 -4.94
C VAL A 17 -2.36 0.99 -5.85
N GLU A 18 -2.46 1.28 -7.13
CA GLU A 18 -1.45 0.95 -8.13
C GLU A 18 -0.63 2.20 -8.44
N TYR A 19 0.67 2.04 -8.63
CA TYR A 19 1.50 3.16 -9.08
C TYR A 19 1.21 3.53 -10.53
N ASP A 20 1.35 4.81 -10.85
CA ASP A 20 1.23 5.30 -12.23
C ASP A 20 2.10 4.51 -13.20
N LEU A 21 1.63 4.35 -14.45
CA LEU A 21 2.31 3.57 -15.51
C LEU A 21 3.77 3.98 -15.74
N MET A 22 4.11 5.24 -15.47
CA MET A 22 5.46 5.79 -15.66
C MET A 22 6.35 5.67 -14.41
N HIS A 23 5.83 5.17 -13.29
CA HIS A 23 6.59 5.00 -12.05
C HIS A 23 7.64 3.87 -12.21
N PRO A 24 8.89 4.03 -11.75
CA PRO A 24 9.93 3.02 -11.93
C PRO A 24 9.61 1.66 -11.29
N GLU A 25 8.80 1.68 -10.23
CA GLU A 25 8.35 0.48 -9.51
C GLU A 25 6.94 0.03 -9.93
N HIS A 26 6.37 0.59 -11.00
CA HIS A 26 5.10 0.13 -11.55
C HIS A 26 5.18 -1.35 -12.00
N TYR A 27 4.05 -2.05 -11.82
CA TYR A 27 3.78 -3.37 -12.34
C TYR A 27 2.26 -3.57 -12.43
N ASP A 28 1.80 -4.58 -13.16
CA ASP A 28 0.39 -4.94 -13.25
C ASP A 28 -0.12 -5.49 -11.90
N GLY A 29 -0.69 -4.59 -11.10
CA GLY A 29 -1.33 -4.89 -9.82
C GLY A 29 -1.09 -3.87 -8.71
N ILE A 30 -1.62 -4.23 -7.53
CA ILE A 30 -1.68 -3.36 -6.36
C ILE A 30 -0.27 -3.10 -5.81
N SER A 31 0.20 -1.87 -5.83
CA SER A 31 1.49 -1.51 -5.25
C SER A 31 1.40 -1.30 -3.75
N GLU A 32 0.31 -0.70 -3.27
CA GLU A 32 0.13 -0.32 -1.87
C GLU A 32 -1.31 -0.46 -1.39
N ILE A 33 -1.48 -0.49 -0.07
CA ILE A 33 -2.76 -0.38 0.61
C ILE A 33 -2.77 0.96 1.36
N ARG A 34 -3.75 1.81 1.08
CA ARG A 34 -3.92 3.11 1.76
C ARG A 34 -5.18 3.12 2.61
N CYS A 35 -5.08 3.60 3.85
CA CYS A 35 -6.22 3.88 4.70
C CYS A 35 -6.71 5.32 4.47
N ASN A 36 -7.98 5.50 4.15
CA ASN A 36 -8.57 6.83 3.95
C ASN A 36 -8.87 7.56 5.27
N ASP A 37 -9.02 6.83 6.38
CA ASP A 37 -9.35 7.43 7.67
C ASP A 37 -8.12 7.99 8.40
N CYS A 38 -7.00 7.26 8.39
CA CYS A 38 -5.78 7.69 9.08
C CYS A 38 -4.62 8.07 8.14
N GLY A 39 -4.80 7.91 6.82
CA GLY A 39 -3.79 8.23 5.81
C GLY A 39 -2.61 7.24 5.72
N ALA A 40 -2.55 6.22 6.58
CA ALA A 40 -1.45 5.26 6.56
C ALA A 40 -1.39 4.50 5.23
N ARG A 41 -0.17 4.31 4.73
CA ARG A 41 0.13 3.54 3.52
C ARG A 41 0.95 2.33 3.91
N PHE A 42 0.68 1.19 3.27
CA PHE A 42 1.40 -0.04 3.49
C PHE A 42 1.82 -0.64 2.16
N GLY A 43 3.08 -1.07 2.07
CA GLY A 43 3.55 -1.86 0.93
C GLY A 43 2.76 -3.17 0.85
N ARG A 44 2.28 -3.53 -0.34
CA ARG A 44 1.54 -4.79 -0.54
C ARG A 44 2.39 -6.01 -0.19
N TRP A 45 3.66 -6.04 -0.58
CA TRP A 45 4.48 -7.25 -0.46
C TRP A 45 5.09 -7.41 0.91
N SER A 46 5.72 -6.35 1.44
CA SER A 46 6.38 -6.40 2.75
C SER A 46 5.42 -6.14 3.90
N GLY A 47 4.27 -5.52 3.64
CA GLY A 47 3.33 -5.09 4.67
C GLY A 47 3.85 -3.96 5.56
N LYS A 48 5.01 -3.36 5.23
CA LYS A 48 5.61 -2.25 5.99
C LYS A 48 4.80 -0.98 5.78
N GLU A 49 4.70 -0.18 6.84
CA GLU A 49 4.18 1.18 6.74
C GLU A 49 5.16 2.02 5.91
N LEU A 50 4.62 2.77 4.94
CA LEU A 50 5.36 3.66 4.06
C LEU A 50 5.14 5.10 4.52
N GLY A 51 6.25 5.81 4.73
CA GLY A 51 6.25 7.24 5.01
C GLY A 51 5.93 8.11 3.79
N GLU A 52 5.96 9.42 4.00
CA GLU A 52 5.82 10.40 2.91
C GLU A 52 7.00 10.28 1.93
N GLY A 53 6.70 10.17 0.64
CA GLY A 53 7.72 9.95 -0.40
C GLY A 53 8.33 8.54 -0.44
N GLU A 54 8.06 7.69 0.55
CA GLU A 54 8.47 6.29 0.49
C GLU A 54 7.57 5.51 -0.47
N VAL A 55 8.21 4.58 -1.18
CA VAL A 55 7.60 3.68 -2.16
C VAL A 55 8.15 2.28 -1.94
N GLU A 56 7.29 1.27 -2.08
CA GLU A 56 7.72 -0.13 -2.05
C GLU A 56 8.22 -0.54 -3.44
N LYS A 57 9.40 -1.16 -3.49
CA LYS A 57 9.91 -1.71 -4.75
C LYS A 57 9.06 -2.88 -5.22
N LYS A 58 8.90 -3.03 -6.54
CA LYS A 58 8.12 -4.12 -7.10
C LYS A 58 8.61 -5.47 -6.62
N GLY A 59 7.70 -6.32 -6.17
CA GLY A 59 8.00 -7.64 -5.59
C GLY A 59 8.55 -7.61 -4.17
N GLY A 60 8.49 -6.47 -3.46
CA GLY A 60 9.03 -6.35 -2.10
C GLY A 60 10.56 -6.44 -2.02
N ARG A 61 11.25 -6.06 -3.11
CA ARG A 61 12.72 -6.07 -3.18
C ARG A 61 13.29 -5.12 -2.11
N LYS A 62 14.37 -5.55 -1.44
CA LYS A 62 15.08 -4.74 -0.44
C LYS A 62 15.92 -3.67 -1.13
#